data_AF-A0A2P4Y5R3-F1
#
_entry.id   AF-A0A2P4Y5R3-F1
#
_cell.length_a   1.000
_cell.length_b   1.000
_cell.length_c   1.000
_cell.angle_alpha   90.00
_cell.angle_beta   90.00
_cell.angle_gamma   90.00
#
_symmetry.space_group_name_H-M   'P 1'
#
loop_
_entity.id
_entity.type
_entity.pdbx_description
1 polymer ?
#
loop_
_entity_poly.entity_id
_entity_poly.type
_entity_poly.pdbx_seq_one_letter_code
_entity_poly.pdbx_strand_id
1 'polypeptide(L)'
;MDFRQLLREERRRAREATQVKARSEANIESKIDIDEFRRGPIPGVYYIPNWITQDEEDAILERVYAVPDDNELWVKLKHRRLQMWGGEVKAPFDPKPLPEWLKQISQTLVDVGIFSEEKTPNHALINEYSVGDCIMPHEDGPAYFPL
;
A
#
# COMPACT_ATOMS: atom_id res chain seq x y z
N MET A 1 0.17 -39.28 -28.62
CA MET A 1 0.45 -38.25 -27.61
C MET A 1 1.95 -38.09 -27.51
N ASP A 2 2.48 -36.87 -27.60
CA ASP A 2 3.92 -36.61 -27.56
C ASP A 2 4.42 -36.62 -26.10
N PHE A 3 5.10 -37.70 -25.71
CA PHE A 3 5.64 -37.90 -24.37
C PHE A 3 6.60 -36.79 -23.93
N ARG A 4 7.28 -36.12 -24.88
CA ARG A 4 8.20 -35.01 -24.58
C ARG A 4 7.46 -33.73 -24.22
N GLN A 5 6.28 -33.48 -24.78
CA GLN A 5 5.43 -32.34 -24.40
C GLN A 5 4.86 -32.54 -23.00
N LEU A 6 4.37 -33.74 -22.68
CA LEU A 6 3.84 -34.06 -21.36
C LEU A 6 4.89 -33.81 -20.24
N LEU A 7 6.12 -34.27 -20.44
CA LEU A 7 7.21 -34.04 -19.47
C LEU A 7 7.59 -32.56 -19.31
N ARG A 8 7.41 -31.72 -20.33
CA ARG A 8 7.67 -30.27 -20.23
C ARG A 8 6.59 -29.58 -19.41
N GLU A 9 5.33 -29.95 -19.61
CA GLU A 9 4.20 -29.37 -18.86
C GLU A 9 4.26 -29.76 -17.38
N GLU A 10 4.56 -31.02 -17.07
CA GLU A 10 4.71 -31.48 -15.69
C GLU A 10 5.87 -30.76 -14.97
N ARG A 11 7.02 -30.57 -15.66
CA ARG A 11 8.14 -29.78 -15.12
C ARG A 11 7.78 -28.31 -14.92
N ARG A 12 6.96 -27.72 -15.79
CA ARG A 12 6.47 -26.34 -15.64
C ARG A 12 5.56 -26.22 -14.43
N ARG A 13 4.57 -27.11 -14.30
CA ARG A 13 3.66 -27.16 -13.13
C ARG A 13 4.41 -27.37 -11.82
N ALA A 14 5.40 -28.25 -11.80
CA ALA A 14 6.22 -28.47 -10.61
C ALA A 14 7.03 -27.21 -10.22
N ARG A 15 7.56 -26.47 -11.20
CA ARG A 15 8.26 -25.19 -10.96
C ARG A 15 7.31 -24.11 -10.47
N GLU A 16 6.15 -23.95 -11.12
CA GLU A 16 5.11 -23.00 -10.72
C GLU A 16 4.61 -23.31 -9.30
N ALA A 17 4.31 -24.57 -8.98
CA ALA A 17 3.89 -24.99 -7.64
C ALA A 17 4.99 -24.76 -6.58
N THR A 18 6.26 -25.01 -6.93
CA THR A 18 7.40 -24.75 -6.03
C THR A 18 7.58 -23.25 -5.78
N GLN A 19 7.38 -22.41 -6.80
CA GLN A 19 7.48 -20.96 -6.69
C GLN A 19 6.32 -20.37 -5.89
N VAL A 20 5.10 -20.89 -6.08
CA VAL A 20 3.92 -20.53 -5.27
C VAL A 20 4.11 -20.97 -3.83
N LYS A 21 4.62 -22.18 -3.58
CA LYS A 21 4.88 -22.69 -2.24
C LYS A 21 5.96 -21.88 -1.51
N ALA A 22 7.09 -21.59 -2.17
CA ALA A 22 8.14 -20.76 -1.61
C ALA A 22 7.67 -19.34 -1.29
N ARG A 23 6.81 -18.75 -2.14
CA ARG A 23 6.18 -17.44 -1.87
C ARG A 23 5.20 -17.51 -0.70
N SER A 24 4.44 -18.60 -0.56
CA SER A 24 3.56 -18.79 0.59
C SER A 24 4.31 -19.03 1.90
N GLU A 25 5.44 -19.74 1.88
CA GLU A 25 6.27 -20.00 3.07
C GLU A 25 7.00 -18.73 3.52
N ALA A 26 7.52 -17.93 2.59
CA ALA A 26 8.07 -16.60 2.89
C ALA A 26 7.02 -15.65 3.50
N ASN A 27 5.76 -15.70 3.02
CA ASN A 27 4.66 -14.92 3.60
C ASN A 27 4.21 -15.42 5.00
N ILE A 28 4.54 -16.65 5.40
CA ILE A 28 4.23 -17.17 6.74
C ILE A 28 5.29 -16.74 7.76
N GLU A 29 6.55 -16.57 7.35
CA GLU A 29 7.66 -16.08 8.19
C GLU A 29 7.77 -14.54 8.27
N SER A 30 7.03 -13.79 7.45
CA SER A 30 7.17 -12.32 7.30
C SER A 30 6.19 -11.47 8.11
N LYS A 31 5.35 -12.07 8.97
CA LYS A 31 4.41 -11.28 9.77
C LYS A 31 5.17 -10.49 10.82
N ILE A 32 4.97 -9.18 10.83
CA ILE A 32 5.56 -8.32 11.85
C ILE A 32 4.81 -8.49 13.17
N ASP A 33 5.53 -8.62 14.27
CA ASP A 33 4.95 -8.42 15.60
C ASP A 33 4.86 -6.91 15.87
N ILE A 34 3.72 -6.31 15.54
CA ILE A 34 3.52 -4.87 15.66
C ILE A 34 3.58 -4.39 17.12
N ASP A 35 3.35 -5.26 18.10
CA ASP A 35 3.35 -4.90 19.52
C ASP A 35 4.74 -4.44 20.00
N GLU A 36 5.82 -4.89 19.37
CA GLU A 36 7.20 -4.40 19.61
C GLU A 36 7.37 -2.91 19.26
N PHE A 37 6.50 -2.40 18.38
CA PHE A 37 6.53 -1.03 17.86
C PHE A 37 5.55 -0.11 18.57
N ARG A 38 4.87 -0.57 19.63
CA ARG A 38 3.98 0.28 20.43
C ARG A 38 4.74 1.49 20.97
N ARG A 39 4.16 2.68 20.87
CA ARG A 39 4.76 3.92 21.39
C ARG A 39 3.78 4.75 22.19
N GLY A 40 4.27 5.23 23.34
CA GLY A 40 3.50 6.09 24.23
C GLY A 40 2.36 5.35 24.94
N PRO A 41 1.52 6.10 25.67
CA PRO A 41 0.44 5.53 26.48
C PRO A 41 -0.85 5.27 25.69
N ILE A 42 -0.93 5.70 24.43
CA ILE A 42 -2.16 5.62 23.63
C ILE A 42 -2.28 4.21 23.03
N PRO A 43 -3.34 3.44 23.36
CA PRO A 43 -3.56 2.14 22.76
C PRO A 43 -3.76 2.25 21.24
N GLY A 44 -3.22 1.28 20.49
CA GLY A 44 -3.37 1.23 19.03
C GLY A 44 -2.42 2.14 18.25
N VAL A 45 -1.50 2.85 18.92
CA VAL A 45 -0.48 3.67 18.26
C VAL A 45 0.87 2.95 18.23
N TYR A 46 1.37 2.74 17.02
CA TYR A 46 2.62 2.04 16.74
C TYR A 46 3.52 2.93 15.85
N TYR A 47 4.82 2.85 16.04
CA TYR A 47 5.80 3.58 15.24
C TYR A 47 6.95 2.66 14.83
N ILE A 48 7.06 2.42 13.53
CA ILE A 48 8.13 1.63 12.94
C ILE A 48 9.09 2.60 12.22
N PRO A 49 10.29 2.85 12.78
CA PRO A 49 11.26 3.73 12.14
C PRO A 49 11.83 3.07 10.88
N ASN A 50 12.09 3.87 9.84
CA ASN A 50 12.82 3.46 8.63
C ASN A 50 12.26 2.16 8.00
N TRP A 51 10.92 2.06 7.91
CA TRP A 51 10.25 0.89 7.33
C TRP A 51 10.61 0.67 5.86
N ILE A 52 10.74 1.77 5.12
CA ILE A 52 11.22 1.78 3.74
C ILE A 52 12.68 2.21 3.72
N THR A 53 13.41 1.68 2.74
CA THR A 53 14.80 2.03 2.45
C THR A 53 14.88 3.34 1.66
N GLN A 54 16.08 3.96 1.62
CA GLN A 54 16.29 5.19 0.85
C GLN A 54 15.99 5.03 -0.65
N ASP A 55 16.32 3.87 -1.23
CA ASP A 55 16.03 3.58 -2.64
C ASP A 55 14.52 3.48 -2.90
N GLU A 56 13.76 2.92 -1.95
CA GLU A 56 12.30 2.87 -2.01
C GLU A 56 11.67 4.25 -1.84
N GLU A 57 12.21 5.09 -0.96
CA GLU A 57 11.81 6.50 -0.82
C GLU A 57 11.97 7.25 -2.14
N ASP A 58 13.16 7.18 -2.76
CA ASP A 58 13.45 7.85 -4.02
C ASP A 58 12.52 7.35 -5.14
N ALA A 59 12.29 6.04 -5.20
CA ALA A 59 11.38 5.42 -6.16
C ALA A 59 9.91 5.86 -5.95
N ILE A 60 9.46 6.04 -4.71
CA ILE A 60 8.13 6.57 -4.40
C ILE A 60 8.04 8.04 -4.83
N LEU A 61 9.03 8.86 -4.48
CA LEU A 61 9.07 10.28 -4.84
C LEU A 61 9.04 10.49 -6.35
N GLU A 62 9.82 9.70 -7.11
CA GLU A 62 9.78 9.73 -8.58
C GLU A 62 8.36 9.50 -9.11
N ARG A 63 7.63 8.53 -8.56
CA ARG A 63 6.25 8.20 -8.98
C ARG A 63 5.24 9.27 -8.57
N VAL A 64 5.41 9.88 -7.40
CA VAL A 64 4.58 10.99 -6.94
C VAL A 64 4.73 12.18 -7.88
N TYR A 65 5.97 12.57 -8.18
CA TYR A 65 6.29 13.75 -8.99
C TYR A 65 6.21 13.53 -10.50
N ALA A 66 6.09 12.28 -10.96
CA ALA A 66 5.74 11.97 -12.34
C ALA A 66 4.29 12.39 -12.71
N VAL A 67 3.43 12.64 -11.71
CA VAL A 67 2.09 13.18 -11.93
C VAL A 67 2.19 14.69 -12.22
N PRO A 68 1.79 15.17 -13.42
CA PRO A 68 1.87 16.58 -13.77
C PRO A 68 1.11 17.48 -12.79
N ASP A 69 1.62 18.68 -12.52
CA ASP A 69 1.03 19.62 -11.55
C ASP A 69 -0.40 20.09 -11.91
N ASP A 70 -0.78 20.01 -13.18
CA ASP A 70 -2.10 20.34 -13.72
C ASP A 70 -3.03 19.13 -13.83
N ASN A 71 -2.58 17.95 -13.39
CA ASN A 71 -3.39 16.73 -13.35
C ASN A 71 -4.53 16.85 -12.32
N GLU A 72 -5.70 16.32 -12.66
CA GLU A 72 -6.91 16.34 -11.81
C GLU A 72 -6.75 15.61 -10.47
N LEU A 73 -5.77 14.70 -10.36
CA LEU A 73 -5.44 14.04 -9.09
C LEU A 73 -4.95 15.03 -8.04
N TRP A 74 -4.27 16.11 -8.45
CA TRP A 74 -3.79 17.14 -7.54
C TRP A 74 -4.91 18.09 -7.13
N VAL A 75 -5.35 17.96 -5.88
CA VAL A 75 -6.30 18.87 -5.24
C VAL A 75 -5.54 19.94 -4.46
N LYS A 76 -5.64 21.20 -4.89
CA LYS A 76 -5.03 22.34 -4.20
C LYS A 76 -5.97 22.86 -3.10
N LEU A 77 -5.47 22.87 -1.86
CA LEU A 77 -6.10 23.46 -0.70
C LEU A 77 -5.37 24.76 -0.33
N LYS A 78 -5.86 25.48 0.69
CA LYS A 78 -5.36 26.81 1.05
C LYS A 78 -3.84 26.86 1.38
N HIS A 79 -3.32 25.80 2.01
CA HIS A 79 -1.95 25.74 2.53
C HIS A 79 -1.25 24.41 2.21
N ARG A 80 -1.82 23.61 1.31
CA ARG A 80 -1.25 22.32 0.92
C ARG A 80 -1.89 21.87 -0.38
N ARG A 81 -1.32 20.84 -0.99
CA ARG A 81 -2.02 20.06 -2.01
C ARG A 81 -1.95 18.59 -1.66
N LEU A 82 -2.84 17.81 -2.25
CA LEU A 82 -2.82 16.36 -2.12
C LEU A 82 -3.10 15.68 -3.45
N GLN A 83 -2.60 14.46 -3.63
CA GLN A 83 -3.11 13.52 -4.63
C GLN A 83 -4.16 12.62 -4.00
N MET A 84 -5.18 12.27 -4.77
CA MET A 84 -6.22 11.32 -4.38
C MET A 84 -6.27 10.13 -5.33
N TRP A 85 -5.97 8.93 -4.82
CA TRP A 85 -5.92 7.69 -5.58
C TRP A 85 -6.94 6.69 -5.06
N GLY A 86 -7.59 5.94 -5.96
CA GLY A 86 -8.56 4.91 -5.57
C GLY A 86 -10.02 5.34 -5.64
N GLY A 87 -10.31 6.53 -6.14
CA GLY A 87 -11.67 7.07 -6.27
C GLY A 87 -11.90 8.25 -5.33
N GLU A 88 -13.01 8.95 -5.50
CA GLU A 88 -13.35 10.09 -4.64
C GLU A 88 -14.11 9.61 -3.40
N VAL A 89 -13.67 10.00 -2.20
CA VAL A 89 -14.26 9.59 -0.92
C VAL A 89 -15.55 10.38 -0.65
N LYS A 90 -16.61 10.04 -1.39
CA LYS A 90 -17.99 10.53 -1.22
C LYS A 90 -18.93 9.38 -0.90
N ALA A 91 -20.16 9.69 -0.50
CA ALA A 91 -21.24 8.71 -0.34
C ALA A 91 -22.23 8.83 -1.52
N PRO A 92 -22.39 7.79 -2.37
CA PRO A 92 -21.71 6.49 -2.32
C PRO A 92 -20.24 6.58 -2.78
N PHE A 93 -19.39 5.69 -2.23
CA PHE A 93 -17.99 5.58 -2.63
C PHE A 93 -17.91 4.78 -3.94
N ASP A 94 -17.26 5.35 -4.96
CA ASP A 94 -17.02 4.71 -6.25
C ASP A 94 -15.52 4.36 -6.39
N PRO A 95 -15.10 3.13 -6.05
CA PRO A 95 -13.70 2.74 -6.04
C PRO A 95 -13.12 2.69 -7.44
N LYS A 96 -11.97 3.34 -7.62
CA LYS A 96 -11.14 3.25 -8.83
C LYS A 96 -9.92 2.38 -8.58
N PRO A 97 -9.36 1.71 -9.60
CA PRO A 97 -8.15 0.93 -9.42
C PRO A 97 -6.97 1.82 -9.01
N LEU A 98 -6.24 1.40 -7.98
CA LEU A 98 -4.94 2.00 -7.65
C LEU A 98 -3.92 1.73 -8.77
N PRO A 99 -2.95 2.65 -9.01
CA PRO A 99 -1.80 2.37 -9.85
C PRO A 99 -0.96 1.26 -9.22
N GLU A 100 -0.21 0.54 -10.05
CA GLU A 100 0.48 -0.69 -9.64
C GLU A 100 1.40 -0.51 -8.43
N TRP A 101 2.12 0.62 -8.35
CA TRP A 101 3.03 0.89 -7.23
C TRP A 101 2.29 1.09 -5.89
N LEU A 102 1.09 1.70 -5.90
CA LEU A 102 0.27 1.82 -4.70
C LEU A 102 -0.39 0.48 -4.33
N LYS A 103 -0.75 -0.35 -5.32
CA LYS A 103 -1.23 -1.72 -5.06
C LYS A 103 -0.16 -2.56 -4.40
N GLN A 104 1.09 -2.44 -4.83
CA GLN A 104 2.22 -3.15 -4.24
C GLN A 104 2.41 -2.75 -2.77
N ILE A 105 2.41 -1.45 -2.47
CA ILE A 105 2.48 -0.96 -1.08
C ILE A 105 1.30 -1.49 -0.25
N SER A 106 0.08 -1.43 -0.79
CA SER A 106 -1.12 -1.97 -0.13
C SER A 106 -0.99 -3.46 0.18
N GLN A 107 -0.53 -4.26 -0.79
CA GLN A 107 -0.32 -5.69 -0.61
C GLN A 107 0.80 -5.98 0.40
N THR A 108 1.88 -5.20 0.44
CA THR A 108 2.93 -5.36 1.45
C THR A 108 2.36 -5.24 2.87
N LEU A 109 1.45 -4.29 3.11
CA LEU A 109 0.80 -4.13 4.40
C LEU A 109 -0.10 -5.32 4.78
N VAL A 110 -0.69 -5.99 3.79
CA VAL A 110 -1.44 -7.24 3.98
C VAL A 110 -0.50 -8.41 4.26
N ASP A 111 0.56 -8.55 3.46
CA ASP A 111 1.54 -9.62 3.56
C ASP A 111 2.25 -9.64 4.92
N VAL A 112 2.56 -8.46 5.49
CA VAL A 112 3.16 -8.34 6.83
C VAL A 112 2.13 -8.42 7.96
N GLY A 113 0.83 -8.51 7.65
CA GLY A 113 -0.25 -8.73 8.62
C GLY A 113 -0.81 -7.47 9.29
N ILE A 114 -0.56 -6.28 8.74
CA ILE A 114 -1.16 -5.03 9.24
C ILE A 114 -2.65 -4.95 8.86
N PHE A 115 -2.98 -5.33 7.63
CA PHE A 115 -4.36 -5.48 7.16
C PHE A 115 -4.66 -6.94 6.82
N SER A 116 -5.93 -7.34 6.91
CA SER A 116 -6.38 -8.62 6.34
C SER A 116 -6.67 -8.48 4.85
N GLU A 117 -6.74 -9.60 4.12
CA GLU A 117 -7.11 -9.64 2.70
C GLU A 117 -8.49 -8.99 2.43
N GLU A 118 -9.43 -9.09 3.37
CA GLU A 118 -10.75 -8.45 3.27
C GLU A 118 -10.71 -6.94 3.53
N LYS A 119 -9.60 -6.45 4.10
CA LYS A 119 -9.38 -5.05 4.49
C LYS A 119 -8.18 -4.44 3.76
N THR A 120 -7.79 -5.01 2.63
CA THR A 120 -6.73 -4.50 1.76
C THR A 120 -6.99 -3.03 1.41
N PRO A 121 -6.05 -2.11 1.69
CA PRO A 121 -6.20 -0.70 1.34
C PRO A 121 -6.48 -0.50 -0.15
N ASN A 122 -7.53 0.25 -0.46
CA ASN A 122 -8.00 0.50 -1.84
C ASN A 122 -7.98 1.98 -2.24
N HIS A 123 -7.57 2.85 -1.32
CA HIS A 123 -7.53 4.29 -1.49
C HIS A 123 -6.27 4.86 -0.83
N ALA A 124 -5.68 5.91 -1.43
CA ALA A 124 -4.49 6.58 -0.89
C ALA A 124 -4.59 8.10 -1.07
N LEU A 125 -4.23 8.83 -0.01
CA LEU A 125 -4.01 10.28 -0.05
C LEU A 125 -2.52 10.56 0.09
N ILE A 126 -1.97 11.34 -0.84
CA ILE A 126 -0.56 11.75 -0.80
C ILE A 126 -0.56 13.25 -0.54
N ASN A 127 -0.20 13.67 0.67
CA ASN A 127 -0.21 15.08 1.04
C ASN A 127 1.19 15.68 0.87
N GLU A 128 1.28 16.84 0.23
CA GLU A 128 2.52 17.61 0.12
C GLU A 128 2.45 18.84 1.02
N TYR A 129 3.52 19.04 1.80
CA TYR A 129 3.69 20.16 2.72
C TYR A 129 5.00 20.88 2.43
N SER A 130 4.93 22.21 2.36
CA SER A 130 6.11 23.09 2.37
C SER A 130 6.55 23.39 3.80
N VAL A 131 7.76 23.93 3.94
CA VAL A 131 8.25 24.41 5.23
C VAL A 131 7.28 25.45 5.81
N GLY A 132 6.74 25.15 6.99
CA GLY A 132 5.78 26.01 7.69
C GLY A 132 4.31 25.67 7.45
N ASP A 133 3.99 24.75 6.54
CA ASP A 133 2.62 24.24 6.40
C ASP A 133 2.25 23.33 7.58
N CYS A 134 0.96 23.35 7.94
CA CYS A 134 0.42 22.59 9.07
C CYS A 134 -0.89 21.89 8.69
N ILE A 135 -1.24 20.88 9.48
CA ILE A 135 -2.59 20.31 9.51
C ILE A 135 -3.33 20.78 10.76
N MET A 136 -4.60 21.12 10.60
CA MET A 136 -5.47 21.40 11.74
C MET A 136 -5.83 20.09 12.44
N PRO A 137 -6.13 20.09 13.75
CA PRO A 137 -6.68 18.92 14.44
C PRO A 137 -7.96 18.43 13.74
N HIS A 138 -8.03 17.14 13.46
CA HIS A 138 -9.17 16.48 12.81
C HIS A 138 -9.15 14.98 13.08
N GLU A 139 -10.23 14.30 12.74
CA GLU A 139 -10.35 12.85 12.66
C GLU A 139 -10.45 12.44 11.19
N ASP A 140 -10.05 11.20 10.88
CA ASP A 140 -10.29 10.63 9.55
C ASP A 140 -11.79 10.50 9.28
N GLY A 141 -12.16 10.62 8.00
CA GLY A 141 -13.56 10.54 7.59
C GLY A 141 -14.18 9.15 7.84
N PRO A 142 -15.52 9.07 8.03
CA PRO A 142 -16.22 7.83 8.39
C PRO A 142 -16.22 6.74 7.29
N ALA A 143 -15.60 7.02 6.14
CA ALA A 143 -15.45 6.08 5.04
C ALA A 143 -14.23 5.14 5.22
N TYR A 144 -13.31 5.45 6.14
CA TYR A 144 -12.10 4.68 6.35
C TYR A 144 -12.26 3.62 7.45
N PHE A 145 -11.53 2.53 7.28
CA PHE A 145 -11.39 1.47 8.28
C PHE A 145 -10.06 1.69 9.05
N PRO A 146 -9.97 1.36 10.36
CA PRO A 146 -11.01 0.84 11.23
C PRO A 146 -11.75 1.93 12.00
N LEU A 147 -13.06 1.75 12.19
CA LEU A 147 -13.79 2.29 13.33
C LEU A 147 -13.85 1.21 14.41
#